data_AF-A0A1J8QUI1-F1
#
_entry.id   AF-A0A1J8QUI1-F1
#
_cell.length_a   1.000
_cell.length_b   1.000
_cell.length_c   1.000
_cell.angle_alpha   90.00
_cell.angle_beta   90.00
_cell.angle_gamma   90.00
#
_symmetry.space_group_name_H-M   'P 1'
#
loop_
_entity.id
_entity.type
_entity.pdbx_description
1 polymer ?
#
loop_
_entity_poly.entity_id
_entity_poly.type
_entity_poly.pdbx_seq_one_letter_code
_entity_poly.pdbx_strand_id
1 'polypeptide(L)'
;MPNQTYGVKRLFALRMKSMLWTDKRSKLLQELLSGIRVIKFFSWEVPFLKRISEYRQNEMAYIRTLLLMRAAMSAFAISLPALASVLAFVTYSLTGHSLSAANIFSSLTLFQLVRIPLMFLPLSLSSIADAATASDRLRNIFEAETIGETLVANGEMDVAVRAEGASFTWDSPPLRPEDPKKKSK
;
A
#
# COMPACT_ATOMS: atom_id res chain seq x y z
N MET A 1 -15.94 -5.52 -10.27
CA MET A 1 -15.39 -4.74 -11.40
C MET A 1 -13.96 -5.21 -11.72
N PRO A 2 -13.73 -6.18 -12.64
CA PRO A 2 -12.45 -6.91 -12.68
C PRO A 2 -11.35 -6.33 -13.60
N ASN A 3 -11.68 -5.51 -14.61
CA ASN A 3 -10.76 -5.30 -15.74
C ASN A 3 -9.76 -4.15 -15.54
N GLN A 4 -10.12 -3.10 -14.78
CA GLN A 4 -9.18 -2.02 -14.42
C GLN A 4 -8.11 -2.45 -13.40
N THR A 5 -8.22 -3.66 -12.84
CA THR A 5 -7.29 -4.16 -11.83
C THR A 5 -6.04 -4.82 -12.41
N TYR A 6 -6.00 -5.22 -13.69
CA TYR A 6 -4.90 -6.06 -14.18
C TYR A 6 -3.54 -5.34 -14.20
N GLY A 7 -3.51 -4.10 -14.71
CA GLY A 7 -2.27 -3.29 -14.74
C GLY A 7 -1.77 -2.96 -13.34
N VAL A 8 -2.67 -2.54 -12.45
CA VAL A 8 -2.36 -2.22 -11.04
C VAL A 8 -1.93 -3.49 -10.27
N LYS A 9 -2.61 -4.62 -10.47
CA LYS A 9 -2.23 -5.93 -9.89
C LYS A 9 -0.86 -6.37 -10.35
N ARG A 10 -0.53 -6.18 -11.63
CA ARG A 10 0.80 -6.51 -12.17
C ARG A 10 1.89 -5.63 -11.56
N LEU A 11 1.61 -4.34 -11.38
CA LEU A 11 2.52 -3.40 -10.69
C LEU A 11 2.75 -3.83 -9.23
N PHE A 12 1.67 -4.17 -8.52
CA PHE A 12 1.75 -4.68 -7.15
C PHE A 12 2.52 -6.00 -7.06
N ALA A 13 2.27 -6.95 -7.97
CA ALA A 13 2.98 -8.22 -8.00
C ALA A 13 4.48 -8.03 -8.27
N LEU A 14 4.86 -7.12 -9.17
CA LEU A 14 6.27 -6.77 -9.43
C LEU A 14 6.91 -6.10 -8.21
N ARG A 15 6.19 -5.19 -7.55
CA ARG A 15 6.66 -4.54 -6.31
C ARG A 15 6.89 -5.57 -5.20
N MET A 16 5.97 -6.51 -5.01
CA MET A 16 6.12 -7.61 -4.05
C MET A 16 7.35 -8.47 -4.36
N LYS A 17 7.55 -8.85 -5.63
CA LYS A 17 8.73 -9.61 -6.04
C LYS A 17 10.03 -8.84 -5.76
N SER A 18 10.07 -7.53 -6.02
CA SER A 18 11.21 -6.68 -5.67
C SER A 18 11.50 -6.72 -4.17
N MET A 19 10.47 -6.51 -3.34
CA MET A 19 10.63 -6.49 -1.88
C MET A 19 11.15 -7.81 -1.32
N LEU A 20 10.73 -8.95 -1.88
CA LEU A 20 11.27 -10.26 -1.49
C LEU A 20 12.79 -10.37 -1.71
N TRP A 21 13.33 -9.79 -2.78
CA TRP A 21 14.77 -9.78 -3.02
C TRP A 21 15.50 -8.77 -2.13
N THR A 22 14.88 -7.61 -1.87
CA THR A 22 15.38 -6.63 -0.91
C THR A 22 15.52 -7.25 0.49
N ASP A 23 14.51 -7.99 0.95
CA ASP A 23 14.53 -8.66 2.26
C ASP A 23 15.62 -9.72 2.34
N LYS A 24 15.75 -10.57 1.31
CA LYS A 24 16.83 -11.57 1.22
C LYS A 24 18.22 -10.93 1.29
N ARG A 25 18.42 -9.83 0.56
CA ARG A 25 19.68 -9.06 0.59
C ARG A 25 19.94 -8.47 1.97
N SER A 26 18.92 -7.87 2.58
CA SER A 26 19.04 -7.25 3.90
C SER A 26 19.37 -8.28 4.98
N LYS A 27 18.71 -9.44 4.93
CA LYS A 27 18.98 -10.56 5.83
C LYS A 27 20.42 -11.08 5.68
N LEU A 28 20.88 -11.30 4.45
CA LEU A 28 22.26 -11.76 4.20
C LEU A 28 23.31 -10.75 4.67
N LEU A 29 23.06 -9.45 4.47
CA LEU A 29 23.93 -8.40 4.99
C LEU A 29 23.97 -8.40 6.52
N GLN A 30 22.83 -8.59 7.17
CA GLN A 30 22.76 -8.67 8.63
C GLN A 30 23.54 -9.87 9.18
N GLU A 31 23.40 -11.04 8.57
CA GLU A 31 24.18 -12.25 8.91
C GLU A 31 25.69 -12.01 8.74
N LEU A 32 26.09 -11.38 7.63
CA LEU A 32 27.49 -11.06 7.34
C LEU A 32 28.09 -10.07 8.36
N LEU A 33 27.37 -9.00 8.69
CA LEU A 33 27.84 -8.00 9.65
C LEU A 33 27.94 -8.58 11.06
N SER A 34 26.98 -9.41 11.46
CA SER A 34 27.01 -10.10 12.75
C SER A 34 28.20 -11.08 12.87
N GLY A 35 28.59 -11.71 11.75
CA GLY A 35 29.66 -12.72 11.69
C GLY A 35 31.02 -12.21 11.15
N ILE A 36 31.24 -10.90 11.07
CA ILE A 36 32.33 -10.32 10.26
C ILE A 36 33.74 -10.83 10.64
N ARG A 37 33.99 -11.09 11.92
CA ARG A 37 35.30 -11.59 12.40
C ARG A 37 35.64 -12.97 11.82
N VAL A 38 34.66 -13.87 11.78
CA VAL A 38 34.82 -15.23 11.22
C VAL A 38 35.05 -15.16 9.71
N ILE A 39 34.30 -14.31 9.02
CA ILE A 39 34.41 -14.12 7.57
C ILE A 39 35.80 -13.61 7.19
N LYS A 40 36.33 -12.62 7.94
CA LYS A 40 37.68 -12.08 7.77
C LYS A 40 38.75 -13.13 8.06
N PHE A 41 38.60 -13.89 9.15
CA PHE A 41 39.55 -14.95 9.54
C PHE A 41 39.71 -16.02 8.45
N PHE A 42 38.60 -16.44 7.84
CA PHE A 42 38.62 -17.43 6.75
C PHE A 42 38.72 -16.83 5.34
N SER A 43 38.87 -15.50 5.21
CA SER A 43 38.93 -14.79 3.92
C SER A 43 37.73 -15.08 2.99
N TRP A 44 36.53 -15.30 3.55
CA TRP A 44 35.30 -15.60 2.80
C TRP A 44 34.60 -14.37 2.21
N GLU A 45 35.24 -13.21 2.18
CA GLU A 45 34.62 -11.96 1.72
C GLU A 45 34.15 -12.03 0.27
N VAL A 46 34.99 -12.54 -0.62
CA VAL A 46 34.71 -12.63 -2.06
C VAL A 46 33.45 -13.46 -2.36
N PRO A 47 33.27 -14.69 -1.84
CA PRO A 47 32.05 -15.45 -2.09
C PRO A 47 30.79 -14.80 -1.50
N PHE A 48 30.87 -14.17 -0.33
CA PHE A 48 29.73 -13.42 0.23
C PHE A 48 29.35 -12.20 -0.61
N LEU A 49 30.34 -11.42 -1.07
CA LEU A 49 30.10 -10.27 -1.96
C LEU A 49 29.48 -10.72 -3.28
N LYS A 50 29.93 -11.84 -3.85
CA LYS A 50 29.33 -12.42 -5.06
C LYS A 50 27.84 -12.75 -4.83
N ARG A 51 27.51 -13.41 -3.72
CA ARG A 51 26.12 -13.76 -3.38
C ARG A 51 25.23 -12.52 -3.15
N ILE A 52 25.76 -11.48 -2.52
CA ILE A 52 25.04 -10.19 -2.36
C ILE A 52 24.80 -9.55 -3.74
N SER A 53 25.80 -9.59 -4.62
CA SER A 53 25.68 -9.08 -6.00
C SER A 53 24.60 -9.81 -6.79
N GLU A 54 24.50 -11.14 -6.68
CA GLU A 54 23.44 -11.94 -7.31
C GLU A 54 22.04 -11.54 -6.82
N TYR A 55 21.87 -11.31 -5.51
CA TYR A 55 20.59 -10.78 -4.98
C TYR A 55 20.29 -9.37 -5.49
N ARG A 56 21.31 -8.50 -5.55
CA ARG A 56 21.16 -7.13 -6.08
C ARG A 56 20.79 -7.13 -7.57
N GLN A 57 21.36 -8.02 -8.38
CA GLN A 57 21.01 -8.13 -9.80
C GLN A 57 19.54 -8.52 -9.99
N ASN A 58 19.07 -9.50 -9.23
CA ASN A 58 17.66 -9.90 -9.25
C ASN A 58 16.74 -8.77 -8.78
N GLU A 59 17.06 -8.11 -7.66
CA GLU A 59 16.34 -6.93 -7.15
C GLU A 59 16.25 -5.83 -8.23
N MET A 60 17.38 -5.48 -8.85
CA MET A 60 17.44 -4.44 -9.87
C MET A 60 16.67 -4.78 -11.14
N ALA A 61 16.59 -6.06 -11.53
CA ALA A 61 15.76 -6.46 -12.67
C ALA A 61 14.29 -6.10 -12.44
N TYR A 62 13.74 -6.43 -11.27
CA TYR A 62 12.36 -6.09 -10.91
C TYR A 62 12.15 -4.58 -10.76
N ILE A 63 13.09 -3.87 -10.12
CA ILE A 63 13.02 -2.40 -9.96
C ILE A 63 13.03 -1.71 -11.32
N ARG A 64 13.88 -2.15 -12.26
CA ARG A 64 13.93 -1.60 -13.62
C ARG A 64 12.61 -1.80 -14.35
N THR A 65 12.04 -3.01 -14.32
CA THR A 65 10.73 -3.27 -14.94
C THR A 65 9.64 -2.41 -14.31
N LEU A 66 9.63 -2.26 -12.98
CA LEU A 66 8.69 -1.40 -12.26
C LEU A 66 8.81 0.06 -12.70
N LEU A 67 10.05 0.58 -12.79
CA LEU A 67 10.32 1.95 -13.18
C LEU A 67 9.93 2.21 -14.64
N LEU A 68 10.22 1.27 -15.55
CA LEU A 68 9.81 1.35 -16.95
C LEU A 68 8.28 1.36 -17.09
N MET A 69 7.57 0.50 -16.36
CA MET A 69 6.10 0.51 -16.36
C MET A 69 5.55 1.82 -15.81
N ARG A 70 6.13 2.35 -14.73
CA ARG A 70 5.72 3.63 -14.15
C ARG A 70 5.98 4.78 -15.12
N ALA A 71 7.13 4.80 -15.78
CA ALA A 71 7.47 5.80 -16.79
C ALA A 71 6.49 5.74 -17.97
N ALA A 72 6.16 4.53 -18.45
CA ALA A 72 5.17 4.35 -19.51
C ALA A 72 3.79 4.87 -19.09
N MET A 73 3.31 4.51 -17.90
CA MET A 73 2.03 5.02 -17.37
C MET A 73 2.03 6.56 -17.27
N SER A 74 3.12 7.16 -16.77
CA SER A 74 3.27 8.61 -16.69
C SER A 74 3.28 9.27 -18.08
N ALA A 75 3.99 8.68 -19.05
CA ALA A 75 4.02 9.15 -20.42
C ALA A 75 2.63 9.12 -21.05
N PHE A 76 1.90 8.01 -20.91
CA PHE A 76 0.50 7.92 -21.33
C PHE A 76 -0.36 8.99 -20.65
N ALA A 77 -0.24 9.18 -19.34
CA ALA A 77 -1.02 10.18 -18.61
C ALA A 77 -0.75 11.63 -19.05
N ILE A 78 0.46 11.93 -19.53
CA ILE A 78 0.82 13.26 -20.06
C ILE A 78 0.35 13.42 -21.51
N SER A 79 0.49 12.38 -22.34
CA SER A 79 0.17 12.43 -23.77
C SER A 79 -1.31 12.25 -24.08
N LEU A 80 -2.09 11.59 -23.20
CA LEU A 80 -3.50 11.26 -23.43
C LEU A 80 -4.38 12.50 -23.74
N PRO A 81 -4.27 13.64 -23.03
CA PRO A 81 -5.09 14.83 -23.35
C PRO A 81 -4.77 15.42 -24.73
N ALA A 82 -3.49 15.41 -25.12
CA ALA A 82 -3.07 15.87 -26.45
C ALA A 82 -3.64 14.96 -27.55
N LEU A 83 -3.54 13.64 -27.38
CA LEU A 83 -4.13 12.67 -28.31
C LEU A 83 -5.66 12.80 -28.39
N ALA A 84 -6.32 12.97 -27.24
CA ALA A 84 -7.76 13.19 -27.18
C ALA A 84 -8.17 14.48 -27.91
N SER A 85 -7.40 15.56 -27.74
CA SER A 85 -7.63 16.84 -28.43
C SER A 85 -7.48 16.68 -29.94
N VAL A 86 -6.43 16.00 -30.41
CA VAL A 86 -6.22 15.72 -31.83
C VAL A 86 -7.38 14.91 -32.42
N LEU A 87 -7.81 13.84 -31.75
CA LEU A 87 -8.95 13.03 -32.20
C LEU A 87 -10.25 13.85 -32.24
N ALA A 88 -10.49 14.69 -31.24
CA ALA A 88 -11.65 15.59 -31.20
C ALA A 88 -11.62 16.59 -32.36
N PHE A 89 -10.48 17.20 -32.67
CA PHE A 89 -10.38 18.16 -33.78
C PHE A 89 -10.48 17.48 -35.15
N VAL A 90 -9.90 16.29 -35.32
CA VAL A 90 -10.03 15.50 -36.56
C VAL A 90 -11.49 15.15 -36.82
N THR A 91 -12.19 14.62 -35.81
CA THR A 91 -13.62 14.29 -35.94
C THR A 91 -14.47 15.53 -36.19
N TYR A 92 -14.20 16.63 -35.48
CA TYR A 92 -14.90 17.91 -35.70
C TYR A 92 -14.71 18.44 -37.12
N SER A 93 -13.49 18.39 -37.66
CA SER A 93 -13.19 18.80 -39.05
C SER A 93 -13.94 17.93 -40.07
N LEU A 94 -13.96 16.62 -39.88
CA LEU A 94 -14.64 15.68 -40.78
C LEU A 94 -16.17 15.87 -40.82
N THR A 95 -16.76 16.44 -39.77
CA THR A 95 -18.20 16.79 -39.74
C THR A 95 -18.54 18.12 -40.45
N GLY A 96 -17.58 18.73 -41.16
CA GLY A 96 -17.82 19.90 -42.01
C GLY A 96 -17.76 21.24 -41.27
N HIS A 97 -17.28 21.26 -40.02
CA HIS A 97 -17.14 22.49 -39.25
C HIS A 97 -15.80 23.18 -39.53
N SER A 98 -15.79 24.51 -39.57
CA SER A 98 -14.55 25.28 -39.69
C SER A 98 -13.80 25.31 -38.36
N LEU A 99 -12.54 24.89 -38.39
CA LEU A 99 -11.62 24.97 -37.26
C LEU A 99 -11.09 26.40 -37.09
N SER A 100 -11.71 27.20 -36.22
CA SER A 100 -11.19 28.52 -35.84
C SER A 100 -10.11 28.39 -34.76
N ALA A 101 -9.11 29.27 -34.78
CA ALA A 101 -8.06 29.30 -33.76
C ALA A 101 -8.63 29.46 -32.34
N ALA A 102 -9.66 30.30 -32.17
CA ALA A 102 -10.35 30.50 -30.90
C ALA A 102 -10.91 29.17 -30.34
N ASN A 103 -11.59 28.39 -31.17
CA ASN A 103 -12.20 27.13 -30.74
C ASN A 103 -11.14 26.07 -30.40
N ILE A 104 -10.04 26.01 -31.16
CA ILE A 104 -8.93 25.08 -30.91
C ILE A 104 -8.25 25.39 -29.57
N PHE A 105 -7.83 26.64 -29.36
CA PHE A 105 -7.08 27.00 -28.16
C PHE A 105 -7.94 26.88 -26.90
N SER A 106 -9.19 27.35 -26.93
CA SER A 106 -10.11 27.19 -25.79
C SER A 106 -10.39 25.72 -25.46
N SER A 107 -10.63 24.87 -26.46
CA SER A 107 -10.88 23.44 -26.24
C SER A 107 -9.65 22.71 -25.70
N LEU A 108 -8.45 23.02 -26.22
CA LEU A 108 -7.20 22.44 -25.75
C LEU A 108 -6.95 22.77 -24.27
N THR A 109 -7.20 24.02 -23.87
CA THR A 109 -7.11 24.44 -22.47
C THR A 109 -8.10 23.66 -21.59
N LEU A 110 -9.36 23.50 -22.02
CA LEU A 110 -10.36 22.70 -21.29
C LEU A 110 -9.91 21.24 -21.11
N PHE A 111 -9.37 20.59 -22.15
CA PHE A 111 -8.83 19.23 -22.04
C PHE A 111 -7.66 19.13 -21.03
N GLN A 112 -6.80 20.15 -20.97
CA GLN A 112 -5.72 20.20 -20.00
C GLN A 112 -6.23 20.38 -18.56
N LEU A 113 -7.25 21.21 -18.35
CA LEU A 113 -7.87 21.43 -17.03
C LEU A 113 -8.54 20.16 -16.49
N VAL A 114 -9.20 19.38 -17.35
CA VAL A 114 -9.89 18.13 -16.95
C VAL A 114 -8.93 17.06 -16.40
N ARG A 115 -7.63 17.16 -16.70
CA ARG A 115 -6.62 16.22 -16.18
C ARG A 115 -6.54 16.20 -14.66
N ILE A 116 -6.62 17.37 -14.03
CA ILE A 116 -6.48 17.52 -12.58
C ILE A 116 -7.58 16.74 -11.84
N PRO A 117 -8.88 17.00 -12.07
CA PRO A 117 -9.95 16.26 -11.39
C PRO A 117 -9.94 14.76 -11.73
N LEU A 118 -9.61 14.37 -12.96
CA LEU A 118 -9.48 12.94 -13.31
C LEU A 118 -8.37 12.22 -12.53
N MET A 119 -7.31 12.93 -12.17
CA MET A 119 -6.22 12.37 -11.36
C MET A 119 -6.59 12.28 -9.87
N PHE A 120 -7.31 13.29 -9.35
CA PHE A 120 -7.71 13.32 -7.94
C PHE A 120 -8.91 12.42 -7.62
N LEU A 121 -9.81 12.19 -8.58
CA LEU A 121 -11.03 11.42 -8.36
C LEU A 121 -10.76 9.99 -7.82
N PRO A 122 -9.85 9.19 -8.39
CA PRO A 122 -9.51 7.87 -7.84
C PRO A 122 -8.88 7.94 -6.45
N LEU A 123 -8.08 8.98 -6.19
CA LEU A 123 -7.41 9.18 -4.89
C LEU A 123 -8.45 9.51 -3.81
N SER A 124 -9.39 10.40 -4.11
CA SER A 124 -10.49 10.75 -3.22
C SER A 124 -11.39 9.55 -2.92
N LEU A 125 -11.74 8.74 -3.94
CA LEU A 125 -12.52 7.52 -3.73
C LEU A 125 -11.81 6.50 -2.83
N SER A 126 -10.50 6.31 -3.04
CA SER A 126 -9.70 5.44 -2.18
C SER A 126 -9.66 5.96 -0.74
N SER A 127 -9.48 7.27 -0.57
CA SER A 127 -9.45 7.93 0.74
C SER A 127 -10.78 7.79 1.50
N ILE A 128 -11.91 7.83 0.80
CA ILE A 128 -13.24 7.60 1.39
C ILE A 128 -13.37 6.14 1.85
N ALA A 129 -12.90 5.17 1.07
CA ALA A 129 -12.92 3.75 1.46
C ALA A 129 -12.02 3.47 2.68
N ASP A 130 -10.84 4.07 2.71
CA ASP A 130 -9.93 4.00 3.85
C ASP A 130 -10.55 4.65 5.09
N ALA A 131 -11.18 5.82 4.95
CA ALA A 131 -11.86 6.52 6.03
C ALA A 131 -13.06 5.71 6.57
N ALA A 132 -13.82 5.04 5.71
CA ALA A 132 -14.91 4.17 6.13
C ALA A 132 -14.39 3.00 6.98
N THR A 133 -13.32 2.33 6.54
CA THR A 133 -12.69 1.23 7.28
C THR A 133 -12.04 1.70 8.58
N ALA A 134 -11.48 2.91 8.61
CA ALA A 134 -10.95 3.52 9.84
C ALA A 134 -12.07 3.86 10.82
N SER A 135 -13.19 4.40 10.33
CA SER A 135 -14.36 4.74 11.15
C SER A 135 -14.97 3.50 11.80
N ASP A 136 -15.07 2.40 11.05
CA ASP A 136 -15.56 1.12 11.58
C ASP A 136 -14.66 0.58 12.72
N ARG A 137 -13.33 0.69 12.56
CA ARG A 137 -12.38 0.32 13.62
C ARG A 137 -12.49 1.22 14.85
N LEU A 138 -12.66 2.53 14.65
CA LEU A 138 -12.86 3.47 15.76
C LEU A 138 -14.18 3.22 16.49
N ARG A 139 -15.23 2.86 15.75
CA ARG A 139 -16.52 2.50 16.33
C ARG A 139 -16.39 1.35 17.32
N ASN A 140 -15.66 0.29 16.96
CA ASN A 140 -15.41 -0.83 17.88
C ASN A 140 -14.67 -0.41 19.16
N ILE A 141 -13.83 0.63 19.11
CA ILE A 141 -13.13 1.16 20.28
C ILE A 141 -14.09 2.00 21.14
N PHE A 142 -14.93 2.83 20.52
CA PHE A 142 -15.88 3.67 21.25
C PHE A 142 -17.06 2.87 21.85
N GLU A 143 -17.42 1.74 21.26
CA GLU A 143 -18.42 0.81 21.79
C GLU A 143 -17.81 -0.24 22.75
N ALA A 144 -16.48 -0.24 22.96
CA ALA A 144 -15.84 -1.17 23.87
C ALA A 144 -16.27 -0.92 25.32
N GLU A 145 -16.38 -2.00 26.09
CA GLU A 145 -16.75 -1.93 27.51
C GLU A 145 -15.72 -1.09 28.28
N THR A 146 -16.17 0.01 28.88
CA THR A 146 -15.33 0.82 29.74
C THR A 146 -15.25 0.17 31.11
N ILE A 147 -14.04 -0.17 31.57
CA ILE A 147 -13.82 -0.61 32.94
C ILE A 147 -14.23 0.55 33.86
N GLY A 148 -15.26 0.34 34.68
CA GLY A 148 -15.70 1.32 35.68
C GLY A 148 -14.62 1.60 36.72
N GLU A 149 -14.84 2.62 37.55
CA GLU A 149 -13.97 2.94 38.69
C GLU A 149 -13.96 1.74 39.67
N THR A 150 -12.97 0.86 39.52
CA THR A 150 -12.86 -0.41 40.25
C THR A 150 -12.17 -0.25 41.59
N LEU A 151 -11.69 0.96 41.89
CA LEU A 151 -10.98 1.30 43.12
C LEU A 151 -11.90 2.08 44.04
N VAL A 152 -12.62 1.37 44.91
CA VAL A 152 -13.35 1.99 46.01
C VAL A 152 -12.33 2.39 47.08
N ALA A 153 -11.83 3.63 47.01
CA ALA A 153 -10.93 4.17 48.02
C ALA A 153 -11.72 4.56 49.27
N ASN A 154 -11.78 3.66 50.26
CA ASN A 154 -12.34 3.97 51.57
C ASN A 154 -11.25 4.47 52.52
N GLY A 155 -11.29 5.76 52.86
CA GLY A 155 -10.30 6.43 53.73
C GLY A 155 -10.37 6.02 55.21
N GLU A 156 -11.34 5.22 55.60
CA GLU A 156 -11.52 4.72 56.98
C GLU A 156 -10.90 3.33 57.21
N MET A 157 -10.22 2.76 56.20
CA MET A 157 -9.58 1.46 56.33
C MET A 157 -8.27 1.54 57.13
N ASP A 158 -8.12 0.65 58.11
CA ASP A 158 -6.90 0.48 58.92
C ASP A 158 -5.74 -0.17 58.12
N VAL A 159 -6.02 -0.70 56.93
CA VAL A 159 -5.05 -1.38 56.07
C VAL A 159 -5.04 -0.78 54.67
N ALA A 160 -3.86 -0.72 54.04
CA ALA A 160 -3.68 -0.07 52.74
C ALA A 160 -4.39 -0.79 51.58
N VAL A 161 -4.50 -2.12 51.62
CA VAL A 161 -5.21 -2.94 50.63
C VAL A 161 -5.79 -4.18 51.33
N ARG A 162 -7.05 -4.52 51.06
CA ARG A 162 -7.71 -5.74 51.55
C ARG A 162 -8.42 -6.44 50.40
N ALA A 163 -8.20 -7.74 50.25
CA ALA A 163 -8.89 -8.59 49.29
C ALA A 163 -9.44 -9.83 50.01
N GLU A 164 -10.76 -10.06 49.94
CA GLU A 164 -11.43 -11.19 50.59
C GLU A 164 -12.21 -12.00 49.54
N GLY A 165 -11.99 -13.32 49.48
CA GLY A 165 -12.73 -14.23 48.60
C GLY A 165 -12.62 -13.96 47.09
N ALA A 166 -11.60 -13.22 46.64
CA ALA A 166 -11.50 -12.78 45.26
C ALA A 166 -11.04 -13.90 44.30
N SER A 167 -11.69 -13.98 43.13
CA SER A 167 -11.30 -14.84 42.02
C SER A 167 -11.25 -14.00 40.74
N PHE A 168 -10.20 -14.17 39.94
CA PHE A 168 -9.96 -13.39 38.73
C PHE A 168 -9.73 -14.33 37.55
N THR A 169 -10.23 -13.93 36.39
CA THR A 169 -9.96 -14.59 35.11
C THR A 169 -9.62 -13.56 34.06
N TRP A 170 -8.81 -13.94 33.08
CA TRP A 170 -8.57 -13.11 31.90
C TRP A 170 -9.70 -13.31 30.89
N ASP A 171 -10.05 -12.24 30.18
CA ASP A 171 -10.94 -12.37 29.02
C ASP A 171 -10.35 -13.32 28.00
N SER A 172 -11.18 -14.23 27.50
CA SER A 172 -10.77 -15.17 26.47
C SER A 172 -10.54 -14.42 25.15
N PRO A 173 -9.50 -14.76 24.38
CA PRO A 173 -9.27 -14.14 23.07
C PRO A 173 -10.51 -14.31 22.17
N PRO A 174 -10.86 -13.31 21.36
CA PRO A 174 -12.05 -13.35 20.52
C PRO A 174 -12.03 -14.60 19.63
N LEU A 175 -13.18 -15.29 19.54
CA LEU A 175 -13.36 -16.46 18.69
C LEU A 175 -12.96 -16.10 17.27
N ARG A 176 -11.91 -16.74 16.77
CA ARG A 176 -11.48 -16.60 15.37
C ARG A 176 -12.67 -17.03 14.51
N PRO A 177 -13.13 -16.22 13.53
CA PRO A 177 -14.23 -16.63 12.66
C PRO A 177 -13.86 -17.97 12.02
N GLU A 178 -14.72 -18.97 12.24
CA GLU A 178 -14.58 -20.34 11.74
C GLU A 178 -14.32 -20.32 10.22
N ASP A 179 -13.17 -20.84 9.79
CA ASP A 179 -12.90 -21.11 8.38
C ASP A 179 -14.01 -22.01 7.83
N PRO A 180 -14.75 -21.63 6.77
CA PRO A 180 -15.88 -22.40 6.25
C PRO A 180 -15.46 -23.70 5.53
N LYS A 181 -14.27 -24.25 5.79
CA LYS A 181 -13.69 -25.40 5.08
C LYS A 181 -13.47 -26.67 5.90
N LYS A 182 -14.13 -26.84 7.04
CA LYS A 182 -14.14 -28.13 7.77
C LYS A 182 -15.54 -28.58 8.19
N LYS A 183 -16.41 -28.83 7.19
CA LYS A 183 -17.51 -29.80 7.33
C LYS A 183 -17.56 -30.68 6.09
N SER A 184 -16.74 -31.74 6.10
CA SER A 184 -16.86 -32.92 5.23
C SER A 184 -15.84 -33.97 5.71
N LYS A 185 -16.28 -34.82 6.63
CA LYS A 185 -16.01 -36.25 6.67
C LYS A 185 -16.99 -36.90 7.64
#